data_AF-A0A0V0YV92-F1
#
_entry.id   AF-A0A0V0YV92-F1
#
_cell.length_a   1.000
_cell.length_b   1.000
_cell.length_c   1.000
_cell.angle_alpha   90.00
_cell.angle_beta   90.00
_cell.angle_gamma   90.00
#
_symmetry.space_group_name_H-M   'P 1'
#
loop_
_entity.id
_entity.type
_entity.pdbx_description
1 polymer ?
#
loop_
_entity_poly.entity_id
_entity_poly.type
_entity_poly.pdbx_seq_one_letter_code
_entity_poly.pdbx_strand_id
1 'polypeptide(L)' 'MDNNDLTSLSYIQEPDILYALKNRFKRECIYTYFGIVLVAVNPYKDVDLYDKSIYKLYRNGN' A
#
# COMPACT_ATOMS: atom_id res chain seq x y z
N MET A 1 1.33 11.75 -9.41
CA MET A 1 1.60 10.29 -9.44
C MET A 1 1.72 9.84 -8.00
N ASP A 2 0.78 9.07 -7.50
CA ASP A 2 0.82 8.53 -6.13
C ASP A 2 1.95 7.51 -6.05
N ASN A 3 3.06 7.87 -5.38
CA ASN A 3 4.16 6.95 -5.16
C ASN A 3 3.69 5.88 -4.15
N ASN A 4 3.70 4.61 -4.55
CA ASN A 4 3.37 3.49 -3.68
C ASN A 4 4.50 3.13 -2.72
N ASP A 5 5.69 3.66 -3.00
CA ASP A 5 6.86 3.54 -2.15
C ASP A 5 7.10 4.85 -1.40
N LEU A 6 7.06 4.76 -0.07
CA LEU A 6 7.31 5.88 0.82
C LEU A 6 8.82 6.17 0.98
N THR A 7 9.72 5.38 0.39
CA THR A 7 11.19 5.59 0.46
C THR A 7 11.69 6.87 -0.18
N SER A 8 10.94 7.46 -1.12
CA SER A 8 11.36 8.71 -1.77
C SER A 8 11.40 9.90 -0.80
N LEU A 9 10.85 9.74 0.40
CA LEU A 9 10.95 10.69 1.50
C LEU A 9 12.09 10.22 2.43
N SER A 10 13.32 10.59 2.10
CA SER A 10 14.54 10.18 2.81
C SER A 10 14.63 10.61 4.29
N TYR A 11 13.60 11.28 4.82
CA TYR A 11 13.51 11.72 6.22
C TYR A 11 12.06 11.66 6.69
N ILE A 12 11.57 10.45 6.97
CA ILE A 12 10.21 10.24 7.45
C ILE A 12 10.19 10.26 8.98
N GLN A 13 9.43 11.18 9.57
CA GLN A 13 9.06 11.10 10.97
C GLN A 13 7.78 10.24 11.11
N GLU A 14 7.55 9.60 12.26
CA GLU A 14 6.32 8.84 12.54
C GLU A 14 5.00 9.56 12.13
N PRO A 15 4.81 10.88 12.36
CA PRO A 15 3.61 11.57 11.89
C PRO A 15 3.40 11.55 10.37
N ASP A 16 4.48 11.55 9.58
CA ASP A 16 4.40 11.52 8.12
C ASP A 16 3.91 10.14 7.63
N ILE A 17 4.38 9.07 8.28
CA ILE A 17 3.91 7.70 8.03
C ILE A 17 2.42 7.61 8.31
N LEU A 18 1.99 8.11 9.47
CA LEU A 18 0.59 8.05 9.87
C LEU A 18 -0.29 8.84 8.90
N TYR A 19 0.16 10.02 8.47
CA TYR A 19 -0.55 10.84 7.48
C TYR A 19 -0.67 10.13 6.13
N ALA A 20 0.43 9.55 5.64
CA ALA A 20 0.45 8.79 4.39
C ALA A 20 -0.46 7.57 4.43
N LEU A 21 -0.37 6.75 5.49
CA LEU A 21 -1.23 5.58 5.69
C LEU A 21 -2.71 5.98 5.77
N LYS A 22 -3.03 7.05 6.50
CA LYS A 22 -4.40 7.56 6.61
C LYS A 22 -4.96 8.00 5.25
N ASN A 23 -4.17 8.72 4.46
CA ASN A 23 -4.59 9.17 3.14
C ASN A 23 -4.71 8.03 2.13
N ARG A 24 -3.82 7.03 2.18
CA ARG A 24 -3.90 5.82 1.34
C ARG A 24 -5.09 4.96 1.72
N PHE A 25 -5.35 4.78 3.01
CA PHE A 25 -6.52 4.05 3.51
C PHE A 25 -7.84 4.67 3.05
N LYS A 26 -7.95 6.01 3.10
CA LYS A 26 -9.12 6.74 2.56
C LYS A 26 -9.33 6.52 1.06
N ARG A 27 -8.30 6.14 0.32
CA ARG A 27 -8.34 5.81 -1.12
C ARG A 27 -8.38 4.31 -1.37
N GLU A 28 -8.73 3.52 -0.35
CA GLU A 28 -8.84 2.05 -0.41
C GLU A 28 -7.52 1.34 -0.78
N CYS A 29 -6.39 2.05 -0.66
CA CYS A 29 -5.05 1.51 -0.88
C CYS A 29 -4.49 0.97 0.43
N ILE A 30 -4.77 -0.31 0.72
CA ILE A 30 -4.41 -0.94 2.00
C ILE A 30 -2.97 -1.46 2.06
N TYR A 31 -2.29 -1.55 0.91
CA TYR A 31 -0.90 -1.97 0.78
C TYR A 31 0.01 -0.78 0.47
N THR A 32 1.07 -0.63 1.24
CA THR A 32 2.04 0.47 1.09
C THR A 32 3.45 -0.05 1.26
N TYR A 33 4.32 0.24 0.30
CA TYR A 33 5.73 -0.09 0.40
C TYR A 33 6.49 0.98 1.17
N PHE A 34 7.42 0.52 1.99
CA PHE A 34 8.47 1.28 2.62
C PHE A 34 9.78 0.57 2.31
N GLY A 35 10.22 0.72 1.06
CA GLY A 35 11.37 0.02 0.51
C GLY A 35 11.11 -1.47 0.48
N ILE A 36 11.88 -2.22 1.27
CA ILE A 36 11.72 -3.67 1.38
C ILE A 36 10.53 -4.09 2.27
N VAL A 37 10.00 -3.18 3.08
CA VAL A 37 8.92 -3.48 4.01
C VAL A 37 7.58 -3.23 3.32
N LEU A 38 6.64 -4.17 3.44
CA LEU A 38 5.26 -4.01 3.02
C LEU A 38 4.37 -3.81 4.25
N VAL A 39 3.68 -2.68 4.32
CA VAL A 39 2.69 -2.39 5.37
C VAL A 39 1.29 -2.68 4.83
N ALA A 40 0.52 -3.48 5.57
CA ALA A 40 -0.87 -3.79 5.29
C ALA A 40 -1.78 -3.21 6.38
N VAL A 41 -2.77 -2.38 5.99
CA VAL A 41 -3.76 -1.79 6.90
C VAL A 41 -5.10 -2.50 6.71
N ASN A 42 -5.64 -3.11 7.76
CA ASN A 42 -6.88 -3.88 7.67
C ASN A 42 -8.09 -2.98 7.35
N PRO A 43 -8.80 -3.19 6.22
CA PRO A 43 -10.00 -2.42 5.87
C PRO A 43 -11.26 -2.84 6.63
N TYR A 44 -11.25 -3.99 7.32
CA TYR A 44 -12.41 -4.57 8.01
C TYR A 44 -13.66 -4.74 7.12
N LYS A 45 -13.45 -4.86 5.81
CA LYS A 45 -14.47 -5.10 4.80
C LYS A 45 -13.90 -5.92 3.65
N ASP A 46 -14.78 -6.48 2.83
CA ASP A 46 -14.38 -7.14 1.59
C ASP A 46 -13.75 -6.13 0.63
N VAL A 47 -12.70 -6.57 -0.06
CA VAL A 47 -11.97 -5.78 -1.05
C VAL A 47 -11.76 -6.62 -2.32
N ASP A 48 -11.94 -5.99 -3.48
CA ASP A 48 -11.82 -6.63 -4.80
C ASP A 48 -10.36 -6.91 -5.23
N LEU A 49 -9.46 -7.06 -4.26
CA LEU A 49 -8.01 -7.23 -4.47
C LEU A 49 -7.59 -8.71 -4.56
N TYR A 50 -8.49 -9.64 -4.24
CA TYR A 50 -8.18 -11.06 -4.16
C TYR A 50 -8.86 -11.89 -5.25
N ASP A 51 -9.36 -11.25 -6.30
CA ASP A 51 -9.92 -11.97 -7.43
C ASP A 51 -8.85 -12.82 -8.15
N LYS A 52 -9.29 -13.89 -8.81
CA LYS A 52 -8.40 -14.79 -9.56
C LYS A 52 -7.62 -14.06 -10.66
N SER A 53 -8.18 -12.98 -11.22
CA SER A 53 -7.49 -12.12 -12.19
C SER A 53 -6.28 -11.40 -11.58
N ILE A 54 -6.46 -10.81 -10.40
CA ILE A 54 -5.40 -10.12 -9.64
C ILE A 54 -4.32 -11.13 -9.20
N TYR A 55 -4.72 -12.30 -8.70
CA TYR A 55 -3.77 -13.36 -8.34
C TYR A 55 -2.86 -13.75 -9.50
N LYS A 56 -3.41 -13.89 -10.72
CA LYS A 56 -2.62 -14.21 -11.91
C LYS A 56 -1.65 -13.08 -12.29
N LEU A 57 -2.06 -11.82 -12.14
CA LEU A 57 -1.22 -10.66 -12.41
C LEU A 57 0.03 -10.67 -11.50
N TYR A 58 -0.16 -10.91 -10.20
CA TYR A 58 0.96 -10.97 -9.26
C TYR A 58 1.79 -12.25 -9.38
N ARG A 59 1.20 -13.38 -9.79
CA ARG A 59 1.94 -14.64 -9.96
C ARG A 59 2.79 -14.68 -11.23
N ASN A 60 2.36 -14.00 -12.29
CA ASN A 60 3.07 -13.96 -13.56
C ASN A 60 3.89 -12.67 -13.75
N GLY A 61 4.01 -11.85 -12.71
CA GLY A 61 4.84 -10.64 -12.73
C GLY A 61 6.33 -10.99 -12.82
N ASN A 62 6.79 -11.19 -14.05
CA ASN A 62 8.17 -10.90 -14.49
C ASN A 62 8.23 -9.45 -14.98
#